data_AF-A0A7S4RIJ4-F1
#
_entry.id   AF-A0A7S4RIJ4-F1
#
_cell.length_a   1.000
_cell.length_b   1.000
_cell.length_c   1.000
_cell.angle_alpha   90.00
_cell.angle_beta   90.00
_cell.angle_gamma   90.00
#
_symmetry.space_group_name_H-M   'P 1'
#
loop_
_entity.id
_entity.type
_entity.pdbx_description
1 polymer ?
#
loop_
_entity_poly.entity_id
_entity_poly.type
_entity_poly.pdbx_seq_one_letter_code
_entity_poly.pdbx_strand_id
1 'polypeptide(L)'
;MKSIYTIFTIALLFTITTPIHSFQRVRQIKTPMSSLAHSFEPVLSTKDKYHLDAAELLAACWKFSAVLRKIGQSTLAIDFESNIRKAEALYNSLAPSNKKRRQSLASLLRLEQESGIHGPNAQLQDYSAACGFLWIRRYLEFHVDMYSAILASRDPKEAALDAYRKQIEPFHGWALRKVFTTKLSASMPSRDKLLAALGNFKSQEFGEEEEQIILNDLGDLVSIWRPIVVRWRSTYKELDLEDTRRA
;
A
#
# COMPACT_ATOMS: atom_id res chain seq x y z
N MET A 1 -4.85 42.29 68.00
CA MET A 1 -3.89 41.17 67.87
C MET A 1 -4.05 40.54 66.48
N LYS A 2 -3.00 40.64 65.64
CA LYS A 2 -2.65 39.82 64.45
C LYS A 2 -3.67 39.76 63.28
N SER A 3 -3.38 40.39 62.13
CA SER A 3 -2.71 39.82 60.91
C SER A 3 -3.72 39.19 59.93
N ILE A 4 -3.65 39.21 58.58
CA ILE A 4 -2.68 39.61 57.56
C ILE A 4 -3.44 39.50 56.19
N TYR A 5 -3.27 40.48 55.31
CA TYR A 5 -3.22 40.44 53.83
C TYR A 5 -4.31 39.74 52.95
N THR A 6 -5.03 40.59 52.20
CA THR A 6 -5.23 40.62 50.73
C THR A 6 -4.95 39.35 49.92
N ILE A 7 -5.87 38.96 49.02
CA ILE A 7 -5.62 38.68 47.58
C ILE A 7 -6.94 38.46 46.83
N PHE A 8 -7.11 39.27 45.78
CA PHE A 8 -8.05 39.11 44.67
C PHE A 8 -7.98 37.70 44.08
N THR A 9 -9.11 37.01 43.97
CA THR A 9 -9.19 35.81 43.11
C THR A 9 -10.04 36.14 41.89
N ILE A 10 -9.36 36.61 40.83
CA ILE A 10 -9.91 36.60 39.47
C ILE A 10 -9.82 35.14 39.01
N ALA A 11 -10.97 34.47 38.94
CA ALA A 11 -11.07 33.18 38.28
C ALA A 11 -10.97 33.41 36.76
N LEU A 12 -9.77 33.27 36.20
CA LEU A 12 -9.58 33.19 34.75
C LEU A 12 -10.03 31.79 34.31
N LEU A 13 -11.27 31.68 33.85
CA LEU A 13 -11.75 30.55 33.07
C LEU A 13 -11.04 30.55 31.72
N PHE A 14 -9.90 29.86 31.61
CA PHE A 14 -9.40 29.40 30.32
C PHE A 14 -10.30 28.25 29.84
N THR A 15 -11.41 28.59 29.20
CA THR A 15 -12.08 27.64 28.31
C THR A 15 -11.16 27.45 27.11
N ILE A 16 -10.44 26.32 27.07
CA ILE A 16 -9.83 25.83 25.84
C ILE A 16 -10.99 25.43 24.93
N THR A 17 -11.53 26.40 24.19
CA THR A 17 -12.41 26.11 23.06
C THR A 17 -11.52 25.60 21.94
N THR A 18 -11.22 24.31 21.91
CA THR A 18 -10.88 23.66 20.64
C THR A 18 -12.07 23.93 19.71
N PRO A 19 -11.89 24.63 18.58
CA PRO A 19 -13.02 25.02 17.76
C PRO A 19 -13.62 23.75 17.14
N ILE A 20 -14.87 23.45 17.48
CA ILE A 20 -15.66 22.34 16.93
C ILE A 20 -15.66 22.36 15.38
N HIS A 21 -15.43 23.53 14.78
CA HIS A 21 -15.23 23.71 13.34
C HIS A 21 -13.96 23.04 12.77
N SER A 22 -12.85 22.96 13.52
CA SER A 22 -11.62 22.24 13.07
C SER A 22 -11.90 20.75 12.90
N PHE A 23 -12.55 20.13 13.91
CA PHE A 23 -12.92 18.71 13.90
C PHE A 23 -13.90 18.33 12.77
N GLN A 24 -14.82 19.22 12.39
CA GLN A 24 -15.73 18.96 11.26
C GLN A 24 -15.02 19.07 9.89
N ARG A 25 -13.99 19.92 9.77
CA ARG A 25 -13.18 20.04 8.55
C ARG A 25 -12.28 18.82 8.34
N VAL A 26 -11.73 18.24 9.41
CA VAL A 26 -10.89 17.03 9.41
C VAL A 26 -11.58 15.83 8.73
N ARG A 27 -12.91 15.71 8.82
CA ARG A 27 -13.67 14.62 8.16
C ARG A 27 -13.97 14.83 6.67
N GLN A 28 -13.61 15.97 6.08
CA GLN A 28 -13.99 16.31 4.69
C GLN A 28 -12.82 16.35 3.69
N ILE A 29 -11.56 16.32 4.14
CA ILE A 29 -10.42 16.35 3.23
C ILE A 29 -10.25 14.97 2.59
N LYS A 30 -10.58 14.87 1.30
CA LYS A 30 -10.38 13.65 0.51
C LYS A 30 -8.94 13.59 -0.01
N THR A 31 -8.05 12.94 0.73
CA THR A 31 -6.68 12.70 0.28
C THR A 31 -6.59 11.61 -0.80
N PRO A 32 -5.47 11.51 -1.53
CA PRO A 32 -5.20 10.35 -2.38
C PRO A 32 -5.18 9.03 -1.61
N MET A 33 -4.73 9.02 -0.35
CA MET A 33 -4.61 7.80 0.45
C MET A 33 -5.97 7.26 0.88
N SER A 34 -6.88 8.13 1.34
CA SER A 34 -8.26 7.70 1.59
C SER A 34 -8.92 7.21 0.30
N SER A 35 -8.79 7.93 -0.82
CA SER A 35 -9.33 7.45 -2.09
C SER A 35 -8.73 6.13 -2.57
N LEU A 36 -7.46 5.87 -2.24
CA LEU A 36 -6.79 4.60 -2.56
C LEU A 36 -7.33 3.48 -1.67
N ALA A 37 -7.44 3.71 -0.35
CA ALA A 37 -8.01 2.77 0.62
C ALA A 37 -9.39 2.27 0.17
N HIS A 38 -10.31 3.20 -0.13
CA HIS A 38 -11.65 2.88 -0.63
C HIS A 38 -11.64 2.04 -1.93
N SER A 39 -10.60 2.17 -2.76
CA SER A 39 -10.51 1.36 -3.98
C SER A 39 -10.10 -0.08 -3.73
N PHE A 40 -9.46 -0.37 -2.59
CA PHE A 40 -9.09 -1.72 -2.20
C PHE A 40 -10.16 -2.41 -1.33
N GLU A 41 -11.11 -1.68 -0.75
CA GLU A 41 -12.24 -2.25 0.00
C GLU A 41 -12.98 -3.38 -0.74
N PRO A 42 -13.40 -3.22 -2.01
CA PRO A 42 -14.15 -4.26 -2.71
C PRO A 42 -13.31 -5.47 -3.11
N VAL A 43 -11.97 -5.40 -2.98
CA VAL A 43 -11.06 -6.52 -3.30
C VAL A 43 -11.31 -7.71 -2.38
N LEU A 44 -11.60 -7.45 -1.10
CA LEU A 44 -12.04 -8.49 -0.19
C LEU A 44 -13.51 -8.78 -0.50
N SER A 45 -13.78 -9.90 -1.17
CA SER A 45 -15.15 -10.24 -1.55
C SER A 45 -16.06 -10.29 -0.32
N THR A 46 -17.19 -9.58 -0.41
CA THR A 46 -18.22 -9.56 0.64
C THR A 46 -19.02 -10.87 0.69
N LYS A 47 -19.00 -11.67 -0.38
CA LYS A 47 -19.73 -12.93 -0.51
C LYS A 47 -18.90 -14.14 -0.09
N ASP A 48 -17.59 -14.07 -0.30
CA ASP A 48 -16.66 -15.10 0.13
C ASP A 48 -15.43 -14.47 0.77
N LYS A 49 -15.37 -14.56 2.10
CA LYS A 49 -14.30 -13.99 2.91
C LYS A 49 -12.95 -14.67 2.67
N TYR A 50 -12.84 -15.66 1.78
CA TYR A 50 -11.59 -16.34 1.46
C TYR A 50 -11.05 -15.99 0.06
N HIS A 51 -11.76 -15.19 -0.72
CA HIS A 51 -11.37 -14.87 -2.09
C HIS A 51 -11.10 -13.37 -2.31
N LEU A 52 -10.09 -13.09 -3.15
CA LEU A 52 -9.78 -11.76 -3.64
C LEU A 52 -10.42 -11.58 -5.02
N ASP A 53 -11.25 -10.57 -5.18
CA ASP A 53 -11.85 -10.23 -6.48
C ASP A 53 -10.76 -9.72 -7.43
N ALA A 54 -10.59 -10.40 -8.57
CA ALA A 54 -9.49 -10.11 -9.48
C ALA A 54 -9.67 -8.78 -10.23
N ALA A 55 -10.91 -8.43 -10.58
CA ALA A 55 -11.20 -7.22 -11.34
C ALA A 55 -10.98 -5.99 -10.47
N GLU A 56 -11.52 -6.01 -9.25
CA GLU A 56 -11.34 -4.95 -8.27
C GLU A 56 -9.86 -4.81 -7.88
N LEU A 57 -9.15 -5.93 -7.73
CA LEU A 57 -7.73 -5.91 -7.41
C LEU A 57 -6.90 -5.21 -8.49
N LEU A 58 -7.08 -5.58 -9.76
CA LEU A 58 -6.37 -4.95 -10.87
C LEU A 58 -6.69 -3.46 -10.98
N ALA A 59 -7.96 -3.08 -10.84
CA ALA A 59 -8.38 -1.68 -10.84
C ALA A 59 -7.76 -0.87 -9.69
N ALA A 60 -7.70 -1.44 -8.49
CA ALA A 60 -7.07 -0.84 -7.33
C ALA A 60 -5.54 -0.70 -7.50
N CYS A 61 -4.89 -1.70 -8.11
CA CYS A 61 -3.46 -1.63 -8.44
C CYS A 61 -3.14 -0.50 -9.42
N TRP A 62 -3.96 -0.25 -10.45
CA TRP A 62 -3.77 0.91 -11.33
C TRP A 62 -3.93 2.25 -10.60
N LYS A 63 -4.87 2.35 -9.66
CA LYS A 63 -4.98 3.55 -8.80
C LYS A 63 -3.74 3.72 -7.94
N PHE A 64 -3.17 2.64 -7.41
CA PHE A 64 -1.93 2.71 -6.66
C PHE A 64 -0.74 3.16 -7.52
N SER A 65 -0.61 2.65 -8.77
CA SER A 65 0.45 3.10 -9.66
C SER A 65 0.37 4.60 -9.97
N ALA A 66 -0.85 5.14 -10.12
CA ALA A 66 -1.07 6.57 -10.30
C ALA A 66 -0.63 7.39 -9.08
N VAL A 67 -0.84 6.88 -7.86
CA VAL A 67 -0.30 7.48 -6.63
C VAL A 67 1.23 7.48 -6.67
N LEU A 68 1.85 6.32 -6.95
CA LEU A 68 3.31 6.20 -7.01
C LEU A 68 3.94 7.24 -7.95
N ARG A 69 3.34 7.46 -9.12
CA ARG A 69 3.76 8.52 -10.05
C ARG A 69 3.64 9.91 -9.46
N LYS A 70 2.51 10.22 -8.82
CA LYS A 70 2.25 11.55 -8.22
C LYS A 70 3.24 11.87 -7.10
N ILE A 71 3.65 10.88 -6.31
CA ILE A 71 4.63 11.07 -5.21
C ILE A 71 6.09 10.96 -5.68
N GLY A 72 6.34 10.98 -7.01
CA GLY A 72 7.69 10.96 -7.57
C GLY A 72 8.36 9.58 -7.62
N GLN A 73 7.65 8.50 -7.32
CA GLN A 73 8.16 7.12 -7.38
C GLN A 73 7.95 6.47 -8.77
N SER A 74 8.24 7.22 -9.84
CA SER A 74 7.96 6.81 -11.22
C SER A 74 8.67 5.53 -11.65
N THR A 75 9.91 5.27 -11.20
CA THR A 75 10.60 4.00 -11.53
C THR A 75 9.87 2.80 -10.93
N LEU A 76 9.38 2.93 -9.70
CA LEU A 76 8.62 1.87 -9.04
C LEU A 76 7.26 1.68 -9.71
N ALA A 77 6.58 2.78 -10.08
CA ALA A 77 5.33 2.73 -10.82
C ALA A 77 5.48 2.01 -12.18
N ILE A 78 6.55 2.27 -12.93
CA ILE A 78 6.79 1.62 -14.23
C ILE A 78 6.90 0.10 -14.07
N ASP A 79 7.68 -0.36 -13.10
CA ASP A 79 7.82 -1.80 -12.85
C ASP A 79 6.50 -2.43 -12.37
N PHE A 80 5.82 -1.77 -11.44
CA PHE A 80 4.53 -2.20 -10.92
C PHE A 80 3.49 -2.32 -12.04
N GLU A 81 3.39 -1.33 -12.93
CA GLU A 81 2.49 -1.37 -14.09
C GLU A 81 2.85 -2.44 -15.12
N SER A 82 4.14 -2.73 -15.31
CA SER A 82 4.56 -3.87 -16.14
C SER A 82 3.96 -5.17 -15.61
N ASN A 83 4.03 -5.37 -14.29
CA ASN A 83 3.46 -6.54 -13.64
C ASN A 83 1.92 -6.56 -13.66
N ILE A 84 1.25 -5.40 -13.58
CA ILE A 84 -0.21 -5.32 -13.80
C ILE A 84 -0.57 -5.79 -15.21
N ARG A 85 0.15 -5.32 -16.24
CA ARG A 85 -0.13 -5.70 -17.63
C ARG A 85 0.03 -7.21 -17.88
N LYS A 86 1.01 -7.86 -17.23
CA LYS A 86 1.14 -9.33 -17.29
C LYS A 86 -0.11 -10.03 -16.75
N ALA A 87 -0.60 -9.58 -15.59
CA ALA A 87 -1.81 -10.11 -14.98
C ALA A 87 -3.07 -9.84 -15.83
N GLU A 88 -3.19 -8.65 -16.40
CA GLU A 88 -4.27 -8.27 -17.29
C GLU A 88 -4.30 -9.04 -18.61
N ALA A 89 -3.14 -9.44 -19.15
CA ALA A 89 -3.08 -10.21 -20.38
C ALA A 89 -3.89 -11.51 -20.27
N LEU A 90 -3.72 -12.26 -19.17
CA LEU A 90 -4.55 -13.44 -18.89
C LEU A 90 -6.02 -13.05 -18.65
N TYR A 91 -6.28 -12.08 -17.76
CA TYR A 91 -7.63 -11.67 -17.42
C TYR A 91 -8.47 -11.27 -18.64
N ASN A 92 -7.88 -10.48 -19.56
CA ASN A 92 -8.53 -9.97 -20.76
C ASN A 92 -8.64 -11.00 -21.89
N SER A 93 -7.74 -11.99 -21.95
CA SER A 93 -7.82 -13.07 -22.94
C SER A 93 -9.04 -13.99 -22.76
N LEU A 94 -9.63 -14.00 -21.56
CA LEU A 94 -10.72 -14.89 -21.23
C LEU A 94 -12.04 -14.37 -21.78
N ALA A 95 -12.75 -15.22 -22.53
CA ALA A 95 -14.07 -14.89 -23.08
C ALA A 95 -15.11 -14.54 -21.99
N PRO A 96 -16.15 -13.75 -22.30
CA PRO A 96 -17.23 -13.42 -21.35
C PRO A 96 -17.92 -14.64 -20.73
N SER A 97 -17.98 -15.77 -21.44
CA SER A 97 -18.51 -17.05 -20.96
C SER A 97 -17.69 -17.65 -19.79
N ASN A 98 -16.42 -17.28 -19.65
CA ASN A 98 -15.55 -17.68 -18.54
C ASN A 98 -15.67 -16.77 -17.30
N LYS A 99 -16.81 -16.07 -17.14
CA LYS A 99 -17.03 -15.09 -16.05
C LYS A 99 -16.66 -15.65 -14.67
N LYS A 100 -17.03 -16.90 -14.35
CA LYS A 100 -16.69 -17.54 -13.07
C LYS A 100 -15.17 -17.69 -12.85
N ARG A 101 -14.42 -18.01 -13.92
CA ARG A 101 -12.96 -18.17 -13.83
C ARG A 101 -12.22 -16.84 -13.71
N ARG A 102 -12.84 -15.74 -14.15
CA ARG A 102 -12.33 -14.37 -14.01
C ARG A 102 -12.63 -13.71 -12.66
N GLN A 103 -13.50 -14.31 -11.84
CA GLN A 103 -13.99 -13.65 -10.62
C GLN A 103 -12.91 -13.46 -9.56
N SER A 104 -12.12 -14.50 -9.30
CA SER A 104 -11.15 -14.47 -8.20
C SER A 104 -9.72 -14.63 -8.69
N LEU A 105 -8.78 -14.05 -7.94
CA LEU A 105 -7.36 -14.28 -8.13
C LEU A 105 -7.04 -15.79 -8.17
N ALA A 106 -7.58 -16.56 -7.21
CA ALA A 106 -7.32 -17.99 -7.12
C ALA A 106 -7.82 -18.76 -8.37
N SER A 107 -8.95 -18.34 -8.95
CA SER A 107 -9.47 -18.93 -10.19
C SER A 107 -8.60 -18.64 -11.41
N LEU A 108 -8.04 -17.42 -11.50
CA LEU A 108 -7.11 -17.04 -12.57
C LEU A 108 -5.78 -17.81 -12.46
N LEU A 109 -5.24 -17.91 -11.25
CA LEU A 109 -3.99 -18.63 -11.02
C LEU A 109 -4.12 -20.12 -11.28
N ARG A 110 -5.24 -20.75 -10.86
CA ARG A 110 -5.54 -22.15 -11.20
C ARG A 110 -5.65 -22.36 -12.71
N LEU A 111 -6.31 -21.45 -13.41
CA LEU A 111 -6.38 -21.49 -14.87
C LEU A 111 -4.99 -21.43 -15.51
N GLU A 112 -4.13 -20.54 -15.06
CA GLU A 112 -2.78 -20.45 -15.61
C GLU A 112 -1.97 -21.70 -15.29
N GLN A 113 -2.06 -22.22 -14.08
CA GLN A 113 -1.40 -23.46 -13.68
C GLN A 113 -1.86 -24.66 -14.52
N GLU A 114 -3.17 -24.80 -14.76
CA GLU A 114 -3.76 -25.84 -15.61
C GLU A 114 -3.28 -25.77 -17.07
N SER A 115 -2.85 -24.60 -17.55
CA SER A 115 -2.30 -24.44 -18.90
C SER A 115 -0.92 -25.08 -19.06
N GLY A 116 -0.24 -25.44 -17.96
CA GLY A 116 1.08 -26.06 -18.00
C GLY A 116 2.21 -25.10 -18.40
N ILE A 117 1.97 -23.78 -18.38
CA ILE A 117 2.96 -22.77 -18.79
C ILE A 117 4.17 -22.68 -17.85
N HIS A 118 4.02 -23.06 -16.58
CA HIS A 118 5.08 -22.96 -15.57
C HIS A 118 6.02 -24.18 -15.62
N GLY A 119 7.30 -23.92 -15.32
CA GLY A 119 8.30 -24.99 -15.18
C GLY A 119 8.11 -25.80 -13.89
N PRO A 120 8.90 -26.87 -13.71
CA PRO A 120 8.87 -27.65 -12.47
C PRO A 120 9.23 -26.79 -11.25
N ASN A 121 8.75 -27.18 -10.06
CA ASN A 121 9.06 -26.52 -8.77
C ASN A 121 8.66 -25.03 -8.71
N ALA A 122 7.40 -24.71 -9.04
CA ALA A 122 6.88 -23.34 -8.98
C ALA A 122 7.65 -22.30 -9.83
N GLN A 123 8.37 -22.74 -10.88
CA GLN A 123 9.11 -21.81 -11.73
C GLN A 123 8.17 -21.05 -12.65
N LEU A 124 7.82 -19.84 -12.25
CA LEU A 124 6.94 -18.98 -13.03
C LEU A 124 7.67 -18.47 -14.27
N GLN A 125 6.93 -18.34 -15.37
CA GLN A 125 7.45 -17.68 -16.57
C GLN A 125 7.38 -16.16 -16.37
N ASP A 126 8.41 -15.43 -16.76
CA ASP A 126 8.52 -13.99 -16.46
C ASP A 126 7.37 -13.16 -17.03
N TYR A 127 6.79 -13.60 -18.14
CA TYR A 127 5.68 -12.95 -18.83
C TYR A 127 4.29 -13.39 -18.34
N SER A 128 4.22 -14.37 -17.43
CA SER A 128 2.96 -14.95 -16.94
C SER A 128 2.21 -14.03 -15.97
N ALA A 129 0.89 -14.25 -15.86
CA ALA A 129 0.05 -13.51 -14.93
C ALA A 129 0.40 -13.84 -13.47
N ALA A 130 0.72 -15.09 -13.14
CA ALA A 130 1.16 -15.50 -11.82
C ALA A 130 2.46 -14.81 -11.42
N CYS A 131 3.40 -14.60 -12.36
CA CYS A 131 4.60 -13.82 -12.08
C CYS A 131 4.25 -12.34 -11.82
N GLY A 132 3.38 -11.75 -12.65
CA GLY A 132 2.90 -10.38 -12.46
C GLY A 132 2.23 -10.16 -11.11
N PHE A 133 1.26 -11.00 -10.77
CA PHE A 133 0.56 -10.97 -9.49
C PHE A 133 1.51 -11.21 -8.29
N LEU A 134 2.54 -12.06 -8.44
CA LEU A 134 3.52 -12.31 -7.39
C LEU A 134 4.31 -11.04 -7.03
N TRP A 135 4.82 -10.36 -8.05
CA TRP A 135 5.56 -9.11 -7.87
C TRP A 135 4.67 -7.99 -7.33
N ILE A 136 3.44 -7.87 -7.81
CA ILE A 136 2.46 -6.93 -7.26
C ILE A 136 2.27 -7.16 -5.75
N ARG A 137 2.04 -8.40 -5.33
CA ARG A 137 1.90 -8.73 -3.90
C ARG A 137 3.13 -8.31 -3.10
N ARG A 138 4.34 -8.64 -3.57
CA ARG A 138 5.59 -8.27 -2.89
C ARG A 138 5.75 -6.76 -2.73
N TYR A 139 5.36 -5.99 -3.75
CA TYR A 139 5.34 -4.53 -3.66
C TYR A 139 4.31 -4.00 -2.67
N LEU A 140 3.12 -4.60 -2.60
CA LEU A 140 2.14 -4.23 -1.57
C LEU A 140 2.63 -4.58 -0.17
N GLU A 141 3.25 -5.75 0.03
CA GLU A 141 3.85 -6.16 1.31
C GLU A 141 4.99 -5.23 1.74
N PHE A 142 5.83 -4.80 0.79
CA PHE A 142 6.83 -3.76 1.02
C PHE A 142 6.20 -2.46 1.55
N HIS A 143 5.15 -1.96 0.89
CA HIS A 143 4.51 -0.72 1.34
C HIS A 143 3.74 -0.90 2.65
N VAL A 144 3.11 -2.06 2.89
CA VAL A 144 2.48 -2.36 4.20
C VAL A 144 3.50 -2.23 5.31
N ASP A 145 4.69 -2.83 5.17
CA ASP A 145 5.73 -2.75 6.19
C ASP A 145 6.31 -1.33 6.33
N MET A 146 6.58 -0.64 5.21
CA MET A 146 7.11 0.72 5.20
C MET A 146 6.14 1.72 5.85
N TYR A 147 4.85 1.68 5.45
CA TYR A 147 3.83 2.56 5.99
C TYR A 147 3.52 2.24 7.46
N SER A 148 3.51 0.97 7.86
CA SER A 148 3.38 0.59 9.27
C SER A 148 4.49 1.17 10.14
N ALA A 149 5.74 1.17 9.63
CA ALA A 149 6.86 1.75 10.34
C ALA A 149 6.76 3.28 10.42
N ILE A 150 6.33 3.95 9.36
CA ILE A 150 6.10 5.41 9.36
C ILE A 150 4.99 5.81 10.34
N LEU A 151 3.91 5.02 10.42
CA LEU A 151 2.86 5.19 11.43
C LEU A 151 3.38 5.05 12.87
N ALA A 152 4.41 4.23 13.07
CA ALA A 152 5.15 4.12 14.32
C ALA A 152 6.27 5.18 14.46
N SER A 153 6.19 6.27 13.70
CA SER A 153 7.13 7.39 13.71
C SER A 153 8.58 7.05 13.36
N ARG A 154 8.83 5.93 12.66
CA ARG A 154 10.16 5.64 12.10
C ARG A 154 10.51 6.63 10.99
N ASP A 155 11.80 6.91 10.85
CA ASP A 155 12.34 7.63 9.70
C ASP A 155 11.97 6.89 8.38
N PRO A 156 11.45 7.60 7.36
CA PRO A 156 11.02 6.96 6.11
C PRO A 156 12.12 6.21 5.38
N LYS A 157 13.36 6.71 5.39
CA LYS A 157 14.47 6.03 4.69
C LYS A 157 14.77 4.71 5.36
N GLU A 158 14.86 4.69 6.69
CA GLU A 158 15.08 3.43 7.39
C GLU A 158 13.90 2.48 7.25
N ALA A 159 12.66 2.98 7.37
CA ALA A 159 11.43 2.20 7.14
C ALA A 159 11.41 1.53 5.76
N ALA A 160 11.77 2.28 4.72
CA ALA A 160 11.85 1.76 3.35
C ALA A 160 12.96 0.72 3.20
N LEU A 161 14.14 0.94 3.78
CA LEU A 161 15.25 -0.03 3.73
C LEU A 161 14.90 -1.33 4.46
N ASP A 162 14.27 -1.25 5.63
CA ASP A 162 13.86 -2.43 6.39
C ASP A 162 12.77 -3.22 5.66
N ALA A 163 11.76 -2.53 5.10
CA ALA A 163 10.74 -3.16 4.27
C ALA A 163 11.34 -3.82 3.01
N TYR A 164 12.31 -3.17 2.37
CA TYR A 164 13.00 -3.71 1.19
C TYR A 164 13.74 -5.01 1.53
N ARG A 165 14.54 -5.01 2.61
CA ARG A 165 15.28 -6.18 3.09
C ARG A 165 14.38 -7.39 3.33
N LYS A 166 13.19 -7.14 3.85
CA LYS A 166 12.24 -8.19 4.21
C LYS A 166 11.46 -8.73 3.00
N GLN A 167 10.98 -7.85 2.12
CA GLN A 167 9.94 -8.22 1.14
C GLN A 167 10.44 -8.36 -0.30
N ILE A 168 11.55 -7.69 -0.66
CA ILE A 168 12.00 -7.60 -2.06
C ILE A 168 13.44 -8.12 -2.21
N GLU A 169 14.35 -7.73 -1.31
CA GLU A 169 15.77 -8.12 -1.37
C GLU A 169 16.02 -9.62 -1.57
N PRO A 170 15.26 -10.55 -0.94
CA PRO A 170 15.47 -11.98 -1.12
C PRO A 170 15.41 -12.43 -2.59
N PHE A 171 14.63 -11.70 -3.41
CA PHE A 171 14.32 -12.00 -4.81
C PHE A 171 15.13 -11.17 -5.80
N HIS A 172 15.98 -10.24 -5.35
CA HIS A 172 16.89 -9.51 -6.21
C HIS A 172 18.27 -10.19 -6.26
N GLY A 173 18.85 -10.30 -7.45
CA GLY A 173 20.28 -10.57 -7.64
C GLY A 173 21.16 -9.42 -7.15
N TRP A 174 22.47 -9.68 -7.02
CA TRP A 174 23.42 -8.76 -6.41
C TRP A 174 23.40 -7.34 -7.01
N ALA A 175 23.24 -7.24 -8.35
CA ALA A 175 23.23 -5.97 -9.07
C ALA A 175 21.98 -5.15 -8.72
N LEU A 176 20.79 -5.78 -8.77
CA LEU A 176 19.53 -5.14 -8.40
C LEU A 176 19.53 -4.70 -6.94
N ARG A 177 20.11 -5.50 -6.03
CA ARG A 177 20.24 -5.10 -4.61
C ARG A 177 21.00 -3.80 -4.44
N LYS A 178 22.14 -3.66 -5.13
CA LYS A 178 22.97 -2.46 -5.05
C LYS A 178 22.25 -1.24 -5.63
N VAL A 179 21.59 -1.39 -6.79
CA VAL A 179 20.85 -0.30 -7.43
C VAL A 179 19.67 0.15 -6.55
N PHE A 180 18.88 -0.80 -6.05
CA PHE A 180 17.67 -0.49 -5.28
C PHE A 180 18.01 0.16 -3.94
N THR A 181 18.99 -0.38 -3.21
CA THR A 181 19.45 0.17 -1.92
C THR A 181 19.99 1.58 -2.08
N THR A 182 20.79 1.82 -3.13
CA THR A 182 21.32 3.15 -3.45
C THR A 182 20.20 4.13 -3.76
N LYS A 183 19.25 3.72 -4.62
CA LYS A 183 18.09 4.57 -4.98
C LYS A 183 17.25 4.92 -3.76
N LEU A 184 16.81 3.93 -2.98
CA LEU A 184 16.06 4.16 -1.75
C LEU A 184 16.81 5.10 -0.79
N SER A 185 18.12 4.88 -0.61
CA SER A 185 18.92 5.69 0.29
C SER A 185 19.07 7.16 -0.15
N ALA A 186 19.00 7.42 -1.45
CA ALA A 186 19.20 8.74 -2.04
C ALA A 186 17.88 9.48 -2.31
N SER A 187 16.79 8.77 -2.59
CA SER A 187 15.52 9.37 -3.03
C SER A 187 14.47 9.50 -1.93
N MET A 188 14.66 8.86 -0.77
CA MET A 188 13.66 8.94 0.30
C MET A 188 13.60 10.35 0.91
N PRO A 189 12.43 11.02 0.88
CA PRO A 189 12.28 12.34 1.46
C PRO A 189 12.20 12.28 3.00
N SER A 190 12.29 13.44 3.65
CA SER A 190 11.97 13.56 5.08
C SER A 190 10.50 13.17 5.32
N ARG A 191 10.19 12.81 6.57
CA ARG A 191 8.84 12.37 6.98
C ARG A 191 7.76 13.36 6.56
N ASP A 192 7.92 14.64 6.88
CA ASP A 192 6.91 15.66 6.56
C ASP A 192 6.71 15.81 5.05
N LYS A 193 7.79 15.78 4.27
CA LYS A 193 7.72 15.83 2.80
C LYS A 193 7.04 14.61 2.22
N LEU A 194 7.29 13.42 2.79
CA LEU A 194 6.61 12.19 2.38
C LEU A 194 5.11 12.27 2.66
N LEU A 195 4.75 12.63 3.88
CA LEU A 195 3.36 12.71 4.34
C LEU A 195 2.60 13.79 3.57
N ALA A 196 3.20 14.97 3.35
CA ALA A 196 2.63 16.00 2.50
C ALA A 196 2.39 15.48 1.07
N ALA A 197 3.34 14.76 0.47
CA ALA A 197 3.20 14.20 -0.86
C ALA A 197 2.09 13.13 -0.93
N LEU A 198 1.99 12.23 0.06
CA LEU A 198 0.95 11.21 0.14
C LEU A 198 -0.45 11.81 0.31
N GLY A 199 -0.55 12.88 1.11
CA GLY A 199 -1.78 13.63 1.31
C GLY A 199 -2.12 14.59 0.15
N ASN A 200 -1.18 14.81 -0.77
CA ASN A 200 -1.25 15.85 -1.80
C ASN A 200 -1.46 17.25 -1.19
N PHE A 201 -0.82 17.50 -0.06
CA PHE A 201 -0.76 18.80 0.59
C PHE A 201 0.40 19.62 0.03
N LYS A 202 0.22 20.93 -0.10
CA LYS A 202 1.35 21.82 -0.41
C LYS A 202 2.21 21.98 0.84
N SER A 203 3.52 22.18 0.67
CA SER A 203 4.44 22.31 1.80
C SER A 203 4.11 23.45 2.75
N GLN A 204 3.48 24.53 2.28
CA GLN A 204 3.06 25.65 3.13
C GLN A 204 1.78 25.37 3.92
N GLU A 205 1.03 24.35 3.50
CA GLU A 205 -0.24 23.94 4.09
C GLU A 205 -0.06 22.73 5.03
N PHE A 206 1.14 22.13 5.11
CA PHE A 206 1.35 20.93 5.91
C PHE A 206 1.71 21.29 7.36
N GLY A 207 0.75 21.11 8.27
CA GLY A 207 0.93 21.21 9.71
C GLY A 207 0.42 19.98 10.46
N GLU A 208 0.17 20.14 11.75
CA GLU A 208 -0.29 19.06 12.65
C GLU A 208 -1.64 18.46 12.21
N GLU A 209 -2.56 19.28 11.68
CA GLU A 209 -3.87 18.82 11.22
C GLU A 209 -3.74 17.92 9.97
N GLU A 210 -2.98 18.37 8.97
CA GLU A 210 -2.73 17.62 7.73
C GLU A 210 -1.96 16.33 8.01
N GLU A 211 -0.98 16.39 8.91
CA GLU A 211 -0.26 15.21 9.37
C GLU A 211 -1.22 14.18 10.00
N GLN A 212 -2.10 14.62 10.91
CA GLN A 212 -3.04 13.70 11.55
C GLN A 212 -4.01 13.07 10.55
N ILE A 213 -4.48 13.85 9.56
CA ILE A 213 -5.35 13.34 8.49
C ILE A 213 -4.65 12.26 7.68
N ILE A 214 -3.42 12.53 7.21
CA ILE A 214 -2.72 11.55 6.38
C ILE A 214 -2.27 10.31 7.16
N LEU A 215 -1.93 10.44 8.45
CA LEU A 215 -1.64 9.28 9.28
C LEU A 215 -2.89 8.40 9.49
N ASN A 216 -4.06 9.00 9.69
CA ASN A 216 -5.32 8.23 9.76
C ASN A 216 -5.59 7.49 8.44
N ASP A 217 -5.52 8.19 7.31
CA ASP A 217 -5.75 7.59 5.99
C ASP A 217 -4.73 6.49 5.65
N LEU A 218 -3.47 6.67 6.06
CA LEU A 218 -2.42 5.67 5.89
C LEU A 218 -2.67 4.44 6.79
N GLY A 219 -3.17 4.67 8.01
CA GLY A 219 -3.62 3.63 8.92
C GLY A 219 -4.75 2.79 8.32
N ASP A 220 -5.76 3.45 7.76
CA ASP A 220 -6.89 2.79 7.10
C ASP A 220 -6.40 1.96 5.90
N LEU A 221 -5.55 2.53 5.04
CA LEU A 221 -4.95 1.83 3.91
C LEU A 221 -4.20 0.56 4.34
N VAL A 222 -3.34 0.67 5.36
CA VAL A 222 -2.59 -0.48 5.90
C VAL A 222 -3.54 -1.53 6.47
N SER A 223 -4.62 -1.12 7.15
CA SER A 223 -5.62 -2.02 7.72
C SER A 223 -6.36 -2.82 6.66
N ILE A 224 -6.61 -2.24 5.48
CA ILE A 224 -7.24 -2.89 4.32
C ILE A 224 -6.25 -3.79 3.59
N TRP A 225 -5.01 -3.33 3.37
CA TRP A 225 -4.01 -4.10 2.62
C TRP A 225 -3.54 -5.35 3.35
N ARG A 226 -3.38 -5.29 4.67
CA ARG A 226 -2.86 -6.42 5.46
C ARG A 226 -3.64 -7.74 5.24
N PRO A 227 -4.97 -7.80 5.37
CA PRO A 227 -5.72 -9.02 5.08
C PRO A 227 -5.66 -9.43 3.59
N ILE A 228 -5.58 -8.47 2.66
CA ILE A 228 -5.43 -8.77 1.22
C ILE A 228 -4.13 -9.53 0.97
N VAL A 229 -2.98 -8.98 1.39
CA VAL A 229 -1.68 -9.60 1.11
C VAL A 229 -1.51 -10.95 1.82
N VAL A 230 -2.10 -11.10 3.01
CA VAL A 230 -2.12 -12.39 3.74
C VAL A 230 -2.89 -13.45 2.95
N ARG A 231 -4.12 -13.15 2.49
CA ARG A 231 -4.92 -14.10 1.69
C ARG A 231 -4.27 -14.42 0.35
N TRP A 232 -3.69 -13.40 -0.28
CA TRP A 232 -2.96 -13.55 -1.54
C TRP A 232 -1.77 -14.50 -1.37
N ARG A 233 -0.97 -14.32 -0.32
CA ARG A 233 0.16 -15.20 0.01
C ARG A 233 -0.31 -16.64 0.28
N SER A 234 -1.40 -16.82 1.02
CA SER A 234 -1.98 -18.17 1.23
C SER A 234 -2.40 -18.82 -0.09
N THR A 235 -3.05 -18.06 -0.98
CA THR A 235 -3.43 -18.55 -2.31
C THR A 235 -2.22 -19.05 -3.11
N TYR A 236 -1.10 -18.31 -3.08
CA TYR A 236 0.13 -18.73 -3.78
C TYR A 236 0.75 -19.99 -3.20
N LYS A 237 0.73 -20.11 -1.87
CA LYS A 237 1.23 -21.31 -1.18
C LYS A 237 0.38 -22.53 -1.47
N GLU A 238 -0.95 -22.39 -1.42
CA GLU A 238 -1.90 -23.48 -1.71
C GLU A 238 -1.80 -24.00 -3.14
N LEU A 239 -1.45 -23.12 -4.08
CA LEU A 239 -1.28 -23.46 -5.49
C LEU A 239 0.16 -23.82 -5.87
N ASP A 240 1.11 -23.82 -4.93
CA ASP A 240 2.54 -24.02 -5.21
C ASP A 240 3.07 -23.08 -6.32
N LEU A 241 2.77 -21.78 -6.20
CA LEU A 241 3.18 -20.72 -7.14
C LEU A 241 4.15 -19.71 -6.51
N GLU A 242 4.64 -19.97 -5.30
CA GLU A 242 5.55 -19.07 -4.59
C GLU A 242 7.00 -19.19 -5.12
N ASP A 243 7.27 -18.57 -6.26
CA ASP A 243 8.61 -18.60 -6.88
C ASP A 243 9.63 -17.80 -6.07
N THR A 244 10.57 -18.49 -5.42
CA THR A 244 11.60 -17.87 -4.57
C THR A 244 12.92 -17.59 -5.29
N ARG A 245 12.97 -17.74 -6.62
CA ARG A 245 14.20 -17.46 -7.38
C ARG A 245 14.56 -15.97 -7.31
N ARG A 246 15.86 -15.70 -7.47
CA ARG A 246 16.36 -14.35 -7.63
C ARG A 246 16.26 -13.96 -9.10
N ALA A 247 15.69 -12.78 -9.36
CA ALA A 247 15.79 -12.08 -10.63
C ALA A 247 17.20 -11.50 -10.84
#